data_AF-A0A6N6PXC8-F1
#
_entry.id   AF-A0A6N6PXC8-F1
#
_cell.length_a   1.000
_cell.length_b   1.000
_cell.length_c   1.000
_cell.angle_alpha   90.00
_cell.angle_beta   90.00
_cell.angle_gamma   90.00
#
_symmetry.space_group_name_H-M   'P 1'
#
loop_
_entity.id
_entity.type
_entity.pdbx_description
1 polymer ?
#
loop_
_entity_poly.entity_id
_entity_poly.type
_entity_poly.pdbx_seq_one_letter_code
_entity_poly.pdbx_strand_id
1 'polypeptide(L)' 'MRCSKCDCQEDKVIDSRTSREGATIRRRRECLGCGHRYTTYEE' A
#
# COMPACT_ATOMS: atom_id res chain seq x y z
N MET A 1 1.58 7.58 -0.52
CA MET A 1 0.17 7.40 -0.93
C MET A 1 -0.68 7.98 0.19
N ARG A 2 -1.65 8.83 -0.12
CA ARG A 2 -2.40 9.55 0.91
C ARG A 2 -3.29 8.57 1.69
N CYS A 3 -3.16 8.53 3.01
CA CYS A 3 -3.97 7.66 3.85
C CYS A 3 -5.43 8.13 3.88
N SER A 4 -6.38 7.28 3.49
CA SER A 4 -7.81 7.62 3.49
C SER A 4 -8.42 7.87 4.88
N LYS A 5 -7.67 7.58 5.96
CA LYS A 5 -8.14 7.74 7.35
C LYS A 5 -7.66 9.02 8.01
N CYS A 6 -6.38 9.35 7.87
CA CYS A 6 -5.77 10.49 8.57
C CYS A 6 -5.11 11.48 7.62
N ASP A 7 -5.22 11.27 6.31
CA ASP A 7 -4.67 12.13 5.27
C ASP A 7 -3.13 12.21 5.19
N CYS A 8 -2.44 11.50 6.08
CA CYS A 8 -0.98 11.44 6.10
C CYS A 8 -0.42 10.89 4.78
N GLN A 9 0.68 11.47 4.30
CA GLN A 9 1.37 11.02 3.08
C GLN A 9 2.42 9.93 3.35
N GLU A 10 2.77 9.72 4.61
CA GLU A 10 3.77 8.75 5.03
C GLU A 10 3.15 7.37 5.25
N ASP A 11 3.62 6.42 4.45
CA ASP A 11 3.25 5.02 4.52
C ASP A 11 4.46 4.11 4.32
N LYS A 12 4.37 2.90 4.86
CA LYS A 12 5.39 1.87 4.77
C LYS A 12 4.83 0.66 4.03
N VAL A 13 5.55 0.17 3.03
CA VAL A 13 5.24 -1.11 2.37
C VAL A 13 5.59 -2.25 3.32
N ILE A 14 4.62 -3.12 3.60
CA ILE A 14 4.77 -4.26 4.52
C ILE A 14 4.70 -5.62 3.82
N ASP A 15 4.04 -5.71 2.66
CA ASP A 15 3.99 -6.94 1.84
C ASP A 15 3.87 -6.54 0.37
N SER A 16 4.57 -7.24 -0.51
CA SER A 16 4.48 -7.04 -1.96
C SER A 16 4.39 -8.37 -2.66
N ARG A 17 3.31 -8.57 -3.42
CA ARG A 17 3.06 -9.79 -4.19
C ARG A 17 2.87 -9.42 -5.65
N THR A 18 3.61 -10.11 -6.50
CA THR A 18 3.47 -10.05 -7.95
C THR A 18 2.47 -11.12 -8.40
N SER A 19 1.50 -10.75 -9.24
CA SER A 19 0.64 -11.73 -9.91
C SER A 19 1.43 -12.50 -10.97
N ARG A 20 1.10 -13.78 -11.18
CA ARG A 20 1.87 -14.77 -11.96
C ARG A 20 2.09 -14.42 -13.44
N GLU A 21 1.39 -13.41 -13.95
CA GLU A 21 1.53 -12.89 -15.32
C GLU A 21 2.25 -11.54 -15.40
N GLY A 22 2.89 -11.08 -14.31
CA GLY A 22 3.68 -9.85 -14.29
C GLY A 22 2.89 -8.55 -14.46
N ALA A 23 1.59 -8.62 -14.72
CA ALA A 23 0.74 -7.49 -15.09
C ALA A 23 0.31 -6.60 -13.91
N THR A 24 0.49 -7.05 -12.66
CA THR A 24 0.08 -6.23 -11.50
C THR A 24 0.88 -6.59 -10.27
N ILE A 25 1.37 -5.56 -9.59
CA ILE A 25 2.03 -5.65 -8.29
C ILE A 25 1.04 -5.20 -7.22
N ARG A 26 0.67 -6.12 -6.34
CA ARG A 26 -0.16 -5.82 -5.18
C ARG A 26 0.74 -5.53 -3.98
N ARG A 27 0.73 -4.29 -3.50
CA ARG A 27 1.47 -3.85 -2.30
C ARG A 27 0.54 -3.57 -1.14
N ARG A 28 0.75 -4.24 -0.02
CA ARG A 28 0.13 -3.89 1.27
C ARG A 28 0.98 -2.84 1.95
N ARG A 29 0.35 -1.73 2.35
CA ARG A 29 0.97 -0.56 2.98
C ARG A 29 0.33 -0.31 4.34
N GLU A 30 1.11 0.23 5.26
CA GLU A 30 0.68 0.67 6.59
C GLU A 30 0.99 2.16 6.74
N CYS A 31 -0.01 2.97 7.07
CA CYS A 31 0.18 4.40 7.32
C CYS A 31 0.97 4.62 8.61
N LEU A 32 2.03 5.44 8.55
CA LEU A 32 2.86 5.75 9.71
C LEU A 32 2.20 6.74 10.67
N GLY A 33 1.23 7.54 10.21
CA GLY A 33 0.51 8.50 11.05
C GLY A 33 -0.62 7.90 11.89
N CYS A 34 -1.31 6.86 11.41
CA CYS A 34 -2.45 6.26 12.12
C CYS A 34 -2.44 4.73 12.23
N GLY A 35 -1.46 4.05 11.64
CA GLY A 35 -1.38 2.59 11.61
C GLY A 35 -2.39 1.91 10.67
N HIS A 36 -3.15 2.67 9.87
CA HIS A 36 -4.15 2.09 8.97
C HIS A 36 -3.48 1.32 7.82
N ARG A 37 -3.94 0.09 7.59
CA ARG A 37 -3.41 -0.81 6.55
C ARG A 37 -4.30 -0.80 5.32
N TYR A 38 -3.72 -0.57 4.16
CA TYR A 38 -4.41 -0.57 2.87
C TYR A 38 -3.59 -1.28 1.80
N THR A 39 -4.22 -1.60 0.67
CA THR A 39 -3.55 -2.31 -0.43
C THR A 39 -3.62 -1.47 -1.68
N THR A 40 -2.52 -1.40 -2.42
CA THR A 40 -2.43 -0.71 -3.70
C THR A 40 -2.00 -1.66 -4.79
N TYR A 41 -2.45 -1.36 -5.99
CA TYR A 41 -2.12 -2.07 -7.21
C TYR A 41 -1.30 -1.11 -8.06
N GLU A 42 -0.09 -1.52 -8.42
CA GLU A 42 0.77 -0.83 -9.37
C GLU A 42 0.82 -1.71 -10.63
N GLU A 43 0.57 -1.10 -11.81
CA GLU A 43 0.71 -1.71 -13.14
C GLU A 43 2.06 -1.34 -13.77
#